data_AF-A0A9X1QAH1-F1
#
_entry.id   AF-A0A9X1QAH1-F1
#
_cell.length_a   1.000
_cell.length_b   1.000
_cell.length_c   1.000
_cell.angle_alpha   90.00
_cell.angle_beta   90.00
_cell.angle_gamma   90.00
#
_symmetry.space_group_name_H-M   'P 1'
#
loop_
_entity.id
_entity.type
_entity.pdbx_description
1 polymer ?
#
loop_
_entity_poly.entity_id
_entity_poly.type
_entity_poly.pdbx_seq_one_letter_code
_entity_poly.pdbx_strand_id
1 'polypeptide(L)'
;MNLKSFLLSIALLTPALANAQSNPDNDKAYIKTVTKRSDEILAGLQIADSAKYKQVKEIMVQQYVNLNDLEKDNNSEQAAQKRTDLHKQYMAKLSAQLTPAQVEKIKDGMTYGVLPITYKAYTDMIPTLKDAEKAQIMSWLTEARELAMDGGSSEEKHKVFGKYKGRINNYLSSRGYDIQQERKNWEARQKASKSNG
;
A
#
# COMPACT_ATOMS: atom_id res chain seq x y z
N MET A 1 -36.17 34.52 61.95
CA MET A 1 -36.90 35.27 60.90
C MET A 1 -35.82 35.98 60.08
N ASN A 2 -35.42 35.58 58.88
CA ASN A 2 -36.19 35.17 57.71
C ASN A 2 -35.52 34.05 56.91
N LEU A 3 -36.40 33.18 56.42
CA LEU A 3 -36.22 32.17 55.38
C LEU A 3 -36.18 32.85 54.00
N LYS A 4 -35.33 32.35 53.07
CA LYS A 4 -35.29 32.51 51.59
C LYS A 4 -33.84 32.30 51.14
N SER A 5 -33.42 31.48 50.19
CA SER A 5 -34.09 30.66 49.19
C SER A 5 -33.12 29.58 48.70
N PHE A 6 -33.69 28.46 48.29
CA PHE A 6 -33.08 27.34 47.58
C PHE A 6 -32.60 27.78 46.19
N LEU A 7 -31.33 27.54 45.83
CA LEU A 7 -30.88 27.53 44.44
C LEU A 7 -30.03 26.28 44.18
N LEU A 8 -30.69 25.33 43.52
CA LEU A 8 -30.17 24.10 42.98
C LEU A 8 -29.36 24.43 41.72
N SER A 9 -28.03 24.54 41.83
CA SER A 9 -27.15 24.68 40.67
C SER A 9 -26.92 23.30 40.04
N ILE A 10 -27.74 22.96 39.05
CA ILE A 10 -27.50 21.83 38.14
C ILE A 10 -26.25 22.18 37.31
N ALA A 11 -25.13 21.52 37.62
CA ALA A 11 -23.96 21.54 36.76
C ALA A 11 -24.28 20.74 35.48
N LEU A 12 -24.59 21.44 34.40
CA LEU A 12 -24.64 20.88 33.05
C LEU A 12 -23.22 20.47 32.66
N LEU A 13 -22.90 19.19 32.85
CA LEU A 13 -21.69 18.57 32.34
C LEU A 13 -21.85 18.42 30.83
N THR A 14 -21.33 19.37 30.06
CA THR A 14 -21.22 19.21 28.60
C THR A 14 -20.14 18.17 28.31
N PRO A 15 -20.43 17.06 27.62
CA PRO A 15 -19.38 16.18 27.13
C PRO A 15 -18.56 16.94 26.09
N ALA A 16 -17.26 17.10 26.35
CA ALA A 16 -16.32 17.59 25.36
C ALA A 16 -16.31 16.60 24.18
N LEU A 17 -16.76 17.07 23.02
CA LEU A 17 -16.49 16.40 21.76
C LEU A 17 -14.97 16.34 21.62
N ALA A 18 -14.40 15.14 21.76
CA ALA A 18 -13.02 14.88 21.40
C ALA A 18 -12.91 15.03 19.87
N ASN A 19 -12.67 16.25 19.40
CA ASN A 19 -12.16 16.45 18.05
C ASN A 19 -10.81 15.75 17.99
N ALA A 20 -10.66 14.81 17.06
CA ALA A 20 -9.35 14.29 16.65
C ALA A 20 -8.57 15.43 15.99
N GLN A 21 -8.00 16.34 16.80
CA GLN A 21 -7.07 17.35 16.31
C GLN A 21 -5.75 16.65 15.99
N SER A 22 -5.32 16.72 14.74
CA SER A 22 -4.00 16.28 14.32
C SER A 22 -2.93 17.05 15.08
N ASN A 23 -1.98 16.34 15.70
CA ASN A 23 -0.83 16.96 16.34
C ASN A 23 0.17 17.41 15.25
N PRO A 24 0.47 18.72 15.12
CA PRO A 24 1.37 19.24 14.08
C PRO A 24 2.77 18.61 14.08
N ASP A 25 3.24 18.14 15.25
CA ASP A 25 4.55 17.49 15.37
C ASP A 25 4.53 16.05 14.81
N ASN A 26 3.38 15.35 14.91
CA ASN A 26 3.20 14.02 14.31
C ASN A 26 3.17 14.11 12.78
N ASP A 27 2.52 15.15 12.22
CA ASP A 27 2.45 15.35 10.78
C ASP A 27 3.84 15.67 10.19
N LYS A 28 4.67 16.47 10.88
CA LYS A 28 6.07 16.73 10.47
C LYS A 28 6.93 15.46 10.48
N ALA A 29 6.81 14.63 11.53
CA ALA A 29 7.56 13.38 11.63
C ALA A 29 7.14 12.37 10.53
N TYR A 30 5.84 12.31 10.24
CA TYR A 30 5.31 11.50 9.14
C TYR A 30 5.83 11.98 7.78
N ILE A 31 5.74 13.28 7.49
CA ILE A 31 6.26 13.87 6.23
C ILE A 31 7.74 13.55 6.04
N LYS A 32 8.56 13.67 7.09
CA LYS A 32 9.99 13.30 7.04
C LYS A 32 10.17 11.83 6.66
N THR A 33 9.36 10.94 7.22
CA THR A 33 9.40 9.50 6.94
C THR A 33 9.04 9.19 5.49
N VAL A 34 7.95 9.74 4.98
CA VAL A 34 7.52 9.49 3.60
C VAL A 34 8.40 10.21 2.56
N THR A 35 9.05 11.31 2.95
CA THR A 35 10.09 11.97 2.13
C THR A 35 11.28 11.06 1.96
N LYS A 36 11.83 10.51 3.05
CA LYS A 36 12.95 9.57 3.01
C LYS A 36 12.60 8.34 2.16
N ARG A 37 11.41 7.76 2.38
CA ARG A 37 10.93 6.62 1.59
C ARG A 37 10.82 6.95 0.11
N SER A 38 10.30 8.13 -0.24
CA SER A 38 10.20 8.56 -1.63
C SER A 38 11.57 8.72 -2.26
N ASP A 39 12.54 9.28 -1.54
CA ASP A 39 13.95 9.36 -1.99
C ASP A 39 14.54 7.95 -2.25
N GLU A 40 14.34 6.99 -1.34
CA GLU A 40 14.84 5.62 -1.51
C GLU A 40 14.25 4.92 -2.74
N ILE A 41 12.95 5.12 -3.01
CA ILE A 41 12.31 4.58 -4.22
C ILE A 41 12.91 5.23 -5.48
N LEU A 42 13.04 6.56 -5.50
CA LEU A 42 13.52 7.30 -6.66
C LEU A 42 15.00 7.06 -6.98
N ALA A 43 15.82 6.74 -5.98
CA ALA A 43 17.22 6.36 -6.19
C ALA A 43 17.35 5.18 -7.17
N GLY A 44 16.41 4.23 -7.15
CA GLY A 44 16.38 3.07 -8.08
C GLY A 44 15.93 3.40 -9.51
N LEU A 45 15.48 4.63 -9.79
CA LEU A 45 15.00 5.06 -11.10
C LEU A 45 16.07 5.80 -11.92
N GLN A 46 17.20 6.19 -11.32
CA GLN A 46 18.32 6.87 -11.98
C GLN A 46 17.89 8.13 -12.78
N ILE A 47 16.99 8.94 -12.20
CA ILE A 47 16.55 10.20 -12.80
C ILE A 47 17.70 11.22 -12.71
N ALA A 48 18.39 11.46 -13.82
CA ALA A 48 19.55 12.37 -13.86
C ALA A 48 19.17 13.86 -13.69
N ASP A 49 17.99 14.25 -14.17
CA ASP A 49 17.49 15.61 -14.04
C ASP A 49 17.05 15.88 -12.60
N SER A 50 17.80 16.75 -11.91
CA SER A 50 17.56 17.09 -10.50
C SER A 50 16.22 17.80 -10.27
N ALA A 51 15.76 18.63 -11.21
CA ALA A 51 14.48 19.33 -11.10
C ALA A 51 13.33 18.33 -11.22
N LYS A 52 13.39 17.43 -12.21
CA LYS A 52 12.44 16.33 -12.37
C LYS A 52 12.43 15.41 -11.15
N TYR A 53 13.60 15.05 -10.62
CA TYR A 53 13.69 14.23 -9.41
C TYR A 53 12.94 14.87 -8.23
N LYS A 54 13.17 16.17 -7.98
CA LYS A 54 12.49 16.92 -6.92
C LYS A 54 10.98 16.95 -7.14
N GLN A 55 10.54 17.26 -8.36
CA GLN A 55 9.12 17.31 -8.70
C GLN A 55 8.43 15.96 -8.50
N VAL A 56 9.03 14.85 -8.95
CA VAL A 56 8.47 13.51 -8.76
C VAL A 56 8.41 13.17 -7.27
N LYS A 57 9.45 13.52 -6.50
CA LYS A 57 9.45 13.32 -5.05
C LYS A 57 8.31 14.07 -4.37
N GLU A 58 8.10 15.33 -4.71
CA GLU A 58 6.99 16.14 -4.17
C GLU A 58 5.63 15.50 -4.50
N ILE A 59 5.44 15.01 -5.74
CA ILE A 59 4.24 14.29 -6.15
C ILE A 59 4.01 13.04 -5.28
N MET A 60 5.06 12.24 -5.03
CA MET A 60 4.98 11.04 -4.19
C MET A 60 4.68 11.36 -2.72
N VAL A 61 5.39 12.33 -2.14
CA VAL A 61 5.19 12.75 -0.74
C VAL A 61 3.77 13.25 -0.53
N GLN A 62 3.26 14.09 -1.44
CA GLN A 62 1.90 14.60 -1.35
C GLN A 62 0.87 13.48 -1.45
N GLN A 63 1.09 12.46 -2.29
CA GLN A 63 0.19 11.31 -2.37
C GLN A 63 0.13 10.55 -1.05
N TYR A 64 1.27 10.30 -0.40
CA TYR A 64 1.30 9.66 0.92
C TYR A 64 0.52 10.47 1.97
N VAL A 65 0.75 11.79 2.02
CA VAL A 65 0.05 12.69 2.95
C VAL A 65 -1.45 12.66 2.70
N ASN A 66 -1.88 12.80 1.44
CA ASN A 66 -3.29 12.80 1.08
C ASN A 66 -3.99 11.48 1.46
N LEU A 67 -3.34 10.33 1.23
CA LEU A 67 -3.90 9.02 1.60
C LEU A 67 -3.97 8.83 3.12
N ASN A 68 -2.96 9.28 3.85
CA ASN A 68 -2.94 9.23 5.31
C ASN A 68 -4.01 10.14 5.93
N ASP A 69 -4.23 11.32 5.38
CA ASP A 69 -5.30 12.21 5.84
C ASP A 69 -6.68 11.65 5.49
N LEU A 70 -6.80 10.98 4.34
CA LEU A 70 -8.01 10.27 3.96
C LEU A 70 -8.34 9.10 4.89
N GLU A 71 -7.33 8.40 5.43
CA GLU A 71 -7.55 7.33 6.44
C GLU A 71 -8.06 7.86 7.77
N LYS A 72 -7.71 9.11 8.13
CA LYS A 72 -8.23 9.78 9.33
C LYS A 72 -9.68 10.26 9.16
N ASP A 73 -10.19 10.31 7.94
CA ASP A 73 -11.56 10.74 7.63
C ASP A 73 -12.55 9.60 7.93
N ASN A 74 -13.47 9.82 8.88
CA ASN A 74 -14.44 8.82 9.32
C ASN A 74 -15.60 8.62 8.32
N ASN A 75 -15.68 9.38 7.21
CA ASN A 75 -16.74 9.26 6.22
C ASN A 75 -16.36 8.25 5.10
N SER A 76 -16.77 6.99 5.27
CA SER A 76 -16.40 5.87 4.40
C SER A 76 -16.87 5.98 2.95
N GLU A 77 -18.06 6.55 2.70
CA GLU A 77 -18.62 6.67 1.34
C GLU A 77 -17.89 7.74 0.52
N GLN A 78 -17.63 8.90 1.12
CA GLN A 78 -16.81 9.93 0.48
C GLN A 78 -15.35 9.49 0.35
N ALA A 79 -14.85 8.67 1.28
CA ALA A 79 -13.46 8.23 1.24
C ALA A 79 -13.14 7.38 0.00
N ALA A 80 -14.05 6.52 -0.44
CA ALA A 80 -13.85 5.70 -1.65
C ALA A 80 -13.73 6.57 -2.92
N GLN A 81 -14.60 7.57 -3.07
CA GLN A 81 -14.57 8.48 -4.21
C GLN A 81 -13.32 9.36 -4.18
N LYS A 82 -12.99 9.96 -3.02
CA LYS A 82 -11.75 10.74 -2.84
C LYS A 82 -10.50 9.94 -3.17
N ARG A 83 -10.44 8.66 -2.77
CA ARG A 83 -9.32 7.76 -3.09
C ARG A 83 -9.18 7.56 -4.60
N THR A 84 -10.30 7.33 -5.28
CA THR A 84 -10.34 7.21 -6.74
C THR A 84 -9.84 8.48 -7.44
N ASP A 85 -10.22 9.65 -6.95
CA ASP A 85 -9.80 10.93 -7.53
C ASP A 85 -8.31 11.21 -7.28
N LEU A 86 -7.82 10.91 -6.07
CA LEU A 86 -6.39 10.97 -5.76
C LEU A 86 -5.58 10.04 -6.66
N HIS A 87 -6.03 8.80 -6.85
CA HIS A 87 -5.38 7.84 -7.74
C HIS A 87 -5.22 8.39 -9.16
N LYS A 88 -6.32 8.87 -9.76
CA LYS A 88 -6.32 9.43 -11.12
C LYS A 88 -5.35 10.60 -11.25
N GLN A 89 -5.39 11.54 -10.29
CA GLN A 89 -4.50 12.70 -10.29
C GLN A 89 -3.04 12.30 -10.12
N TYR A 90 -2.76 11.33 -9.25
CA TYR A 90 -1.42 10.84 -9.01
C TYR A 90 -0.83 10.17 -10.26
N MET A 91 -1.59 9.29 -10.91
CA MET A 91 -1.18 8.65 -12.16
C MET A 91 -0.93 9.67 -13.27
N ALA A 92 -1.82 10.65 -13.45
CA ALA A 92 -1.62 11.71 -14.45
C ALA A 92 -0.35 12.52 -14.20
N LYS A 93 -0.08 12.91 -12.94
CA LYS A 93 1.12 13.66 -12.55
C LYS A 93 2.40 12.85 -12.77
N LEU A 94 2.42 11.57 -12.41
CA LEU A 94 3.58 10.71 -12.65
C LEU A 94 3.84 10.49 -14.14
N SER A 95 2.81 10.15 -14.91
CA SER A 95 2.93 9.89 -16.36
C SER A 95 3.36 11.11 -17.16
N ALA A 96 3.12 12.33 -16.66
CA ALA A 96 3.64 13.56 -17.27
C ALA A 96 5.17 13.72 -17.09
N GLN A 97 5.77 13.07 -16.09
CA GLN A 97 7.19 13.24 -15.74
C GLN A 97 8.05 12.03 -16.11
N LEU A 98 7.44 10.84 -16.15
CA LEU A 98 8.13 9.55 -16.15
C LEU A 98 7.66 8.66 -17.30
N THR A 99 8.57 7.76 -17.71
CA THR A 99 8.21 6.67 -18.64
C THR A 99 7.28 5.66 -17.95
N PRO A 100 6.49 4.87 -18.71
CA PRO A 100 5.66 3.81 -18.14
C PRO A 100 6.45 2.85 -17.23
N ALA A 101 7.66 2.45 -17.63
CA ALA A 101 8.51 1.57 -16.83
C ALA A 101 8.96 2.19 -15.48
N GLN A 102 9.21 3.50 -15.45
CA GLN A 102 9.52 4.21 -14.21
C GLN A 102 8.30 4.33 -13.29
N VAL A 103 7.11 4.56 -13.85
CA VAL A 103 5.85 4.56 -13.09
C VAL A 103 5.64 3.19 -12.43
N GLU A 104 5.86 2.09 -13.16
CA GLU A 104 5.76 0.74 -12.63
C GLU A 104 6.73 0.49 -11.45
N LYS A 105 7.98 0.97 -11.55
CA LYS A 105 8.94 0.89 -10.44
C LYS A 105 8.49 1.68 -9.20
N ILE A 106 7.84 2.84 -9.38
CA ILE A 106 7.28 3.60 -8.26
C ILE A 106 6.16 2.81 -7.59
N LYS A 107 5.22 2.25 -8.37
CA LYS A 107 4.14 1.41 -7.85
C LYS A 107 4.68 0.24 -7.02
N ASP A 108 5.71 -0.44 -7.54
CA ASP A 108 6.40 -1.52 -6.82
C ASP A 108 7.03 -1.00 -5.51
N GLY A 109 7.78 0.10 -5.55
CA GLY A 109 8.40 0.69 -4.35
C GLY A 109 7.38 1.11 -3.27
N MET A 110 6.26 1.70 -3.69
CA MET A 110 5.18 2.12 -2.78
C MET A 110 4.46 0.95 -2.11
N THR A 111 4.57 -0.24 -2.71
CA THR A 111 3.97 -1.49 -2.28
C THR A 111 5.02 -2.53 -1.85
N TYR A 112 6.22 -2.08 -1.48
CA TYR A 112 7.30 -2.92 -0.91
C TYR A 112 7.81 -4.04 -1.85
N GLY A 113 7.65 -3.88 -3.16
CA GLY A 113 8.05 -4.88 -4.15
C GLY A 113 7.25 -6.19 -4.05
N VAL A 114 6.06 -6.17 -3.43
CA VAL A 114 5.31 -7.41 -3.16
C VAL A 114 4.90 -8.11 -4.45
N LEU A 115 4.54 -7.38 -5.51
CA LEU A 115 4.22 -7.97 -6.82
C LEU A 115 5.39 -8.80 -7.38
N PRO A 116 6.57 -8.21 -7.67
CA PRO A 116 7.67 -8.98 -8.28
C PRO A 116 8.17 -10.11 -7.38
N ILE A 117 8.23 -9.89 -6.06
CA ILE A 117 8.63 -10.93 -5.09
C ILE A 117 7.65 -12.10 -5.11
N THR A 118 6.35 -11.81 -5.08
CA THR A 118 5.30 -12.84 -5.04
C THR A 118 5.24 -13.60 -6.35
N TYR A 119 5.33 -12.91 -7.49
CA TYR A 119 5.34 -13.54 -8.80
C TYR A 119 6.50 -14.52 -8.93
N LYS A 120 7.72 -14.08 -8.58
CA LYS A 120 8.92 -14.94 -8.57
C LYS A 120 8.74 -16.15 -7.66
N ALA A 121 8.18 -15.96 -6.47
CA ALA A 121 7.94 -17.06 -5.54
C ALA A 121 6.99 -18.12 -6.13
N TYR A 122 5.91 -17.72 -6.82
CA TYR A 122 5.03 -18.68 -7.50
C TYR A 122 5.72 -19.43 -8.63
N THR A 123 6.49 -18.73 -9.48
CA THR A 123 7.19 -19.36 -10.61
C THR A 123 8.33 -20.28 -10.16
N ASP A 124 9.02 -19.95 -9.08
CA ASP A 124 10.07 -20.79 -8.50
C ASP A 124 9.50 -22.01 -7.77
N MET A 125 8.37 -21.81 -7.08
CA MET A 125 7.69 -22.86 -6.33
C MET A 125 7.09 -23.90 -7.29
N ILE A 126 6.48 -23.45 -8.38
CA ILE A 126 5.81 -24.28 -9.38
C ILE A 126 6.43 -24.01 -10.76
N PRO A 127 7.60 -24.61 -11.07
CA PRO A 127 8.29 -24.37 -12.34
C PRO A 127 7.50 -24.88 -13.56
N THR A 128 6.50 -25.74 -13.34
CA THR A 128 5.62 -26.34 -14.35
C THR A 128 4.37 -25.51 -14.64
N LEU A 129 4.27 -24.27 -14.12
CA LEU A 129 3.19 -23.34 -14.48
C LEU A 129 3.15 -23.10 -15.98
N LYS A 130 1.94 -23.17 -16.56
CA LYS A 130 1.71 -22.83 -17.96
C LYS A 130 1.73 -21.32 -18.15
N ASP A 131 2.00 -20.86 -19.35
CA ASP A 131 2.12 -19.42 -19.63
C ASP A 131 0.82 -18.65 -19.38
N ALA A 132 -0.34 -19.27 -19.65
CA ALA A 132 -1.64 -18.68 -19.31
C ALA A 132 -1.84 -18.50 -17.79
N GLU A 133 -1.33 -19.41 -16.97
CA GLU A 133 -1.43 -19.33 -15.52
C GLU A 133 -0.47 -18.27 -14.98
N LYS A 134 0.75 -18.18 -15.51
CA LYS A 134 1.69 -17.09 -15.21
C LYS A 134 1.08 -15.73 -15.54
N ALA A 135 0.47 -15.58 -16.71
CA ALA A 135 -0.20 -14.35 -17.12
C ALA A 135 -1.35 -13.98 -16.17
N GLN A 136 -2.16 -14.97 -15.74
CA GLN A 136 -3.25 -14.74 -14.80
C GLN A 136 -2.74 -14.31 -13.41
N ILE A 137 -1.67 -14.95 -12.91
CA ILE A 137 -1.02 -14.57 -11.65
C ILE A 137 -0.50 -13.13 -11.75
N MET A 138 0.19 -12.80 -12.84
CA MET A 138 0.70 -11.44 -13.06
C MET A 138 -0.44 -10.42 -13.06
N SER A 139 -1.50 -10.68 -13.84
CA SER A 139 -2.67 -9.79 -13.92
C SER A 139 -3.30 -9.52 -12.54
N TRP A 140 -3.50 -10.55 -11.73
CA TRP A 140 -4.06 -10.40 -10.39
C TRP A 140 -3.11 -9.69 -9.41
N LEU A 141 -1.80 -9.92 -9.51
CA LEU A 141 -0.85 -9.20 -8.68
C LEU A 141 -0.73 -7.73 -9.09
N THR A 142 -0.85 -7.42 -10.39
CA THR A 142 -0.94 -6.04 -10.89
C THR A 142 -2.17 -5.35 -10.33
N GLU A 143 -3.34 -5.98 -10.41
CA GLU A 143 -4.59 -5.45 -9.82
C GLU A 143 -4.45 -5.23 -8.30
N ALA A 144 -3.87 -6.19 -7.58
CA ALA A 144 -3.59 -6.07 -6.16
C ALA A 144 -2.66 -4.89 -5.85
N ARG A 145 -1.66 -4.64 -6.70
CA ARG A 145 -0.71 -3.55 -6.52
C ARG A 145 -1.38 -2.18 -6.71
N GLU A 146 -2.24 -2.03 -7.72
CA GLU A 146 -3.01 -0.79 -7.93
C GLU A 146 -3.90 -0.49 -6.72
N LEU A 147 -4.57 -1.49 -6.16
CA LEU A 147 -5.39 -1.32 -4.96
C LEU A 147 -4.55 -1.04 -3.71
N ALA A 148 -3.41 -1.74 -3.57
CA ALA A 148 -2.56 -1.60 -2.39
C ALA A 148 -1.84 -0.25 -2.34
N MET A 149 -1.37 0.29 -3.47
CA MET A 149 -0.66 1.58 -3.47
C MET A 149 -1.52 2.73 -2.93
N ASP A 150 -2.84 2.59 -3.01
CA ASP A 150 -3.81 3.55 -2.47
C ASP A 150 -4.15 3.33 -1.00
N GLY A 151 -3.61 2.31 -0.32
CA GLY A 151 -3.69 2.18 1.14
C GLY A 151 -2.75 3.16 1.83
N GLY A 152 -3.16 3.77 2.94
CA GLY A 152 -2.33 4.72 3.70
C GLY A 152 -1.39 4.02 4.69
N SER A 153 -1.70 2.80 5.12
CA SER A 153 -0.85 1.98 6.01
C SER A 153 -0.18 0.77 5.35
N SER A 154 0.88 0.27 6.00
CA SER A 154 1.55 -0.98 5.59
C SER A 154 0.63 -2.20 5.73
N GLU A 155 -0.18 -2.23 6.78
CA GLU A 155 -1.08 -3.36 7.08
C GLU A 155 -2.15 -3.51 6.00
N GLU A 156 -2.78 -2.42 5.59
CA GLU A 156 -3.77 -2.41 4.52
C GLU A 156 -3.19 -2.94 3.21
N LYS A 157 -1.98 -2.48 2.85
CA LYS A 157 -1.24 -2.95 1.67
C LYS A 157 -1.07 -4.46 1.68
N HIS A 158 -0.60 -5.01 2.79
CA HIS A 158 -0.40 -6.46 2.92
C HIS A 158 -1.72 -7.24 2.91
N LYS A 159 -2.79 -6.69 3.50
CA LYS A 159 -4.12 -7.28 3.48
C LYS A 159 -4.68 -7.41 2.07
N VAL A 160 -4.51 -6.40 1.22
CA VAL A 160 -4.90 -6.47 -0.20
C VAL A 160 -4.16 -7.61 -0.89
N PHE A 161 -2.83 -7.63 -0.86
CA PHE A 161 -2.06 -8.72 -1.48
C PHE A 161 -2.40 -10.10 -0.90
N GLY A 162 -2.68 -10.20 0.40
CA GLY A 162 -3.09 -11.44 1.05
C GLY A 162 -4.36 -12.04 0.42
N LYS A 163 -5.37 -11.21 0.14
CA LYS A 163 -6.60 -11.65 -0.56
C LYS A 163 -6.31 -12.21 -1.95
N TYR A 164 -5.47 -11.51 -2.73
CA TYR A 164 -5.12 -11.95 -4.08
C TYR A 164 -4.25 -13.21 -4.08
N LYS A 165 -3.33 -13.38 -3.11
CA LYS A 165 -2.57 -14.62 -2.92
C LYS A 165 -3.49 -15.80 -2.60
N GLY A 166 -4.52 -15.59 -1.77
CA GLY A 166 -5.56 -16.60 -1.53
C GLY A 166 -6.31 -16.97 -2.82
N ARG A 167 -6.72 -15.96 -3.60
CA ARG A 167 -7.36 -16.16 -4.92
C ARG A 167 -6.48 -16.97 -5.88
N ILE A 168 -5.19 -16.64 -5.97
CA ILE A 168 -4.20 -17.35 -6.79
C ILE A 168 -4.07 -18.81 -6.34
N ASN A 169 -3.96 -19.06 -5.04
CA ASN A 169 -3.85 -20.43 -4.51
C ASN A 169 -5.08 -21.26 -4.88
N ASN A 170 -6.29 -20.71 -4.72
CA ASN A 170 -7.52 -21.40 -5.08
C ASN A 170 -7.60 -21.68 -6.59
N TYR A 171 -7.18 -20.72 -7.41
CA TYR A 171 -7.11 -20.88 -8.86
C TYR A 171 -6.15 -22.01 -9.26
N LEU A 172 -4.95 -22.05 -8.70
CA LEU A 172 -3.96 -23.09 -9.01
C LEU A 172 -4.42 -24.46 -8.50
N SER A 173 -4.96 -24.56 -7.29
CA SER A 173 -5.53 -25.80 -6.78
C SER A 173 -6.65 -26.34 -7.68
N SER A 174 -7.53 -25.46 -8.19
CA SER A 174 -8.60 -25.86 -9.12
C SER A 174 -8.08 -26.40 -10.47
N ARG A 175 -6.81 -26.16 -10.78
CA ARG A 175 -6.14 -26.64 -12.00
C ARG A 175 -5.28 -27.88 -11.75
N GLY A 176 -5.37 -28.47 -10.56
CA GLY A 176 -4.71 -29.73 -10.21
C GLY A 176 -3.34 -29.58 -9.56
N TYR A 177 -2.90 -28.36 -9.23
CA TYR A 177 -1.66 -28.18 -8.47
C TYR A 177 -1.88 -28.48 -6.99
N ASP A 178 -1.11 -29.42 -6.43
CA ASP A 178 -1.02 -29.57 -4.98
C ASP A 178 -0.03 -28.55 -4.41
N ILE A 179 -0.56 -27.42 -3.96
CA ILE A 179 0.25 -26.29 -3.45
C ILE A 179 1.09 -26.69 -2.23
N GLN A 180 0.62 -27.62 -1.40
CA GLN A 180 1.39 -28.06 -0.23
C GLN A 180 2.56 -28.94 -0.65
N GLN A 181 2.34 -29.82 -1.63
CA GLN A 181 3.42 -30.64 -2.17
C GLN A 181 4.43 -29.79 -2.95
N GLU A 182 3.98 -28.83 -3.76
CA GLU A 182 4.88 -27.93 -4.48
C GLU A 182 5.74 -27.09 -3.54
N ARG A 183 5.18 -26.63 -2.42
CA ARG A 183 5.94 -25.95 -1.36
C ARG A 183 7.04 -26.84 -0.78
N LYS A 184 6.72 -28.10 -0.43
CA LYS A 184 7.72 -29.06 0.09
C LYS A 184 8.84 -29.29 -0.93
N ASN A 185 8.47 -29.49 -2.20
CA ASN A 185 9.42 -29.69 -3.29
C ASN A 185 10.33 -28.46 -3.45
N TRP A 186 9.76 -27.26 -3.40
CA TRP A 186 10.52 -26.02 -3.51
C TRP A 186 11.49 -25.81 -2.34
N GLU A 187 11.07 -26.08 -1.11
CA GLU A 187 11.93 -26.02 0.08
C GLU A 187 13.10 -27.02 0.00
N ALA A 188 12.85 -28.23 -0.50
CA ALA A 188 13.90 -29.21 -0.76
C ALA A 188 14.91 -28.71 -1.81
N ARG A 189 14.43 -28.12 -2.92
CA ARG A 189 15.30 -27.50 -3.93
C ARG A 189 16.16 -26.38 -3.35
N GLN A 190 15.59 -25.50 -2.53
CA GLN A 190 16.33 -24.40 -1.89
C GLN A 190 17.39 -24.89 -0.88
N LYS A 191 17.12 -25.97 -0.15
CA LYS A 191 18.11 -26.57 0.76
C LYS A 191 19.29 -27.16 -0.02
N ALA A 192 19.01 -27.89 -1.09
CA ALA A 192 20.05 -28.50 -1.93
C ALA A 192 20.93 -27.45 -2.65
N SER A 193 20.36 -26.30 -3.07
CA SER A 193 21.15 -25.24 -3.68
C SER A 193 22.08 -24.53 -2.69
N LYS A 194 21.73 -24.49 -1.41
CA LYS A 194 22.53 -23.86 -0.35
C LYS A 194 23.64 -24.76 0.20
N SER A 195 23.53 -26.08 0.04
CA SER A 195 24.58 -27.01 0.46
C SER A 195 25.71 -27.17 -0.57
N ASN A 196 25.48 -26.74 -1.80
CA ASN A 196 26.38 -26.97 -2.95
C ASN A 196 27.10 -25.70 -3.43
N GLY A 197 26.98 -24.59 -2.70
CA GLY A 197 27.65 -23.31 -2.98
C GLY A 197 28.32 -22.78 -1.72
#